data_AF-A0A0B5HUF7-F1
#
_entry.id   AF-A0A0B5HUF7-F1
#
_cell.length_a   1.000
_cell.length_b   1.000
_cell.length_c   1.000
_cell.angle_alpha   90.00
_cell.angle_beta   90.00
_cell.angle_gamma   90.00
#
_symmetry.space_group_name_H-M   'P 1'
#
loop_
_entity.id
_entity.type
_entity.pdbx_description
1 polymer ?
#
loop_
_entity_poly.entity_id
_entity_poly.type
_entity_poly.pdbx_seq_one_letter_code
_entity_poly.pdbx_strand_id
1 'polypeptide(L)'
;MDDDRPVALDEYPVHQAPLSMKHHVSGDRNAYDRCIFHVFDHAGRALLIAGLGVYPNTGVVDAYATLRTGDRLHAVRASDALGDDRTNLSVGPLAITVDEPLKRLSLHCAADPDDPDGLSFDLTWTGDFPAVWEPHHTQRHGGRLTLEGRRFVQAGHCTGTIRAGGEEFTVTAGEWTGTRDRSWGVRPLPGEEPGRAAEFRPEGFHWLWIPMRFEDRFLMVIAQEDADGYRTLNEALLVRNGHRDTQLGWPRTDITYRPGTRHPERASVHLADPAGKPLEIGVEILASSPLAVGSGYPPATDWQHGTWQGRGWTDRRVYDLSDPAAHPMAAYGVTDHAARFTLDGRTGYGIFEHGSFGRHDPSGFADHTSTAN
;
A
#
# COMPACT_ATOMS: atom_id res chain seq x y z
N MET A 1 -36.06 4.71 10.88
CA MET A 1 -34.90 4.92 11.76
C MET A 1 -34.79 3.63 12.54
N ASP A 2 -33.72 2.88 12.31
CA ASP A 2 -33.41 1.82 13.25
C ASP A 2 -33.11 2.47 14.60
N ASP A 3 -33.59 1.85 15.68
CA ASP A 3 -33.30 2.33 17.02
C ASP A 3 -31.78 2.37 17.21
N ASP A 4 -31.28 3.46 17.79
CA ASP A 4 -29.87 3.52 18.16
C ASP A 4 -29.61 2.51 19.28
N ARG A 5 -28.82 1.48 18.97
CA ARG A 5 -28.53 0.36 19.86
C ARG A 5 -27.02 0.04 19.82
N PRO A 6 -26.44 -0.38 20.94
CA PRO A 6 -25.09 -0.95 20.97
C PRO A 6 -24.94 -2.13 20.00
N VAL A 7 -23.73 -2.34 19.51
CA VAL A 7 -23.34 -3.44 18.62
C VAL A 7 -22.69 -4.56 19.42
N ALA A 8 -22.65 -5.79 18.89
CA ALA A 8 -22.11 -6.94 19.63
C ALA A 8 -20.66 -6.74 20.14
N LEU A 9 -19.85 -5.95 19.44
CA LEU A 9 -18.48 -5.63 19.85
C LEU A 9 -18.41 -4.79 21.13
N ASP A 10 -19.51 -4.14 21.54
CA ASP A 10 -19.60 -3.35 22.79
C ASP A 10 -19.57 -4.20 24.07
N GLU A 11 -19.74 -5.52 23.97
CA GLU A 11 -19.62 -6.44 25.11
C GLU A 11 -18.17 -6.67 25.56
N TYR A 12 -17.19 -6.26 24.76
CA TYR A 12 -15.77 -6.45 25.03
C TYR A 12 -15.12 -5.16 25.56
N PRO A 13 -14.07 -5.25 26.41
CA PRO A 13 -13.38 -4.08 26.96
C PRO A 13 -12.42 -3.46 25.92
N VAL A 14 -12.96 -2.93 24.82
CA VAL A 14 -12.19 -2.46 23.65
C VAL A 14 -12.36 -0.97 23.33
N HIS A 15 -13.25 -0.27 24.03
CA HIS A 15 -13.55 1.14 23.79
C HIS A 15 -12.37 2.06 24.12
N GLN A 16 -11.99 2.93 23.19
CA GLN A 16 -11.02 4.01 23.40
C GLN A 16 -11.67 5.37 23.69
N ALA A 17 -12.99 5.47 23.49
CA ALA A 17 -13.82 6.65 23.72
C ALA A 17 -15.15 6.20 24.37
N PRO A 18 -15.90 7.07 25.07
CA PRO A 18 -17.19 6.73 25.66
C PRO A 18 -18.31 6.68 24.61
N LEU A 19 -18.11 5.88 23.56
CA LEU A 19 -18.99 5.72 22.40
C LEU A 19 -19.14 4.22 22.12
N SER A 20 -20.27 3.81 21.55
CA SER A 20 -20.39 2.46 20.96
C SER A 20 -19.32 2.25 19.88
N MET A 21 -18.87 1.02 19.69
CA MET A 21 -17.95 0.59 18.63
C MET A 21 -18.49 0.85 17.21
N LYS A 22 -19.78 1.16 17.09
CA LYS A 22 -20.39 1.67 15.86
C LYS A 22 -19.82 3.02 15.41
N HIS A 23 -19.38 3.86 16.34
CA HIS A 23 -18.97 5.23 16.07
C HIS A 23 -17.46 5.41 16.06
N HIS A 24 -16.97 6.21 15.11
CA HIS A 24 -15.60 6.68 15.12
C HIS A 24 -15.47 7.92 16.03
N VAL A 25 -14.33 8.05 16.72
CA VAL A 25 -14.11 9.14 17.69
C VAL A 25 -14.06 10.54 17.04
N SER A 26 -13.58 10.61 15.79
CA SER A 26 -13.58 11.82 14.98
C SER A 26 -14.77 11.82 14.04
N GLY A 27 -15.44 12.97 13.92
CA GLY A 27 -16.48 13.23 12.90
C GLY A 27 -15.92 13.62 11.52
N ASP A 28 -14.60 13.58 11.32
CA ASP A 28 -13.98 13.88 10.03
C ASP A 28 -14.41 12.86 8.97
N ARG A 29 -15.03 13.33 7.88
CA ARG A 29 -15.49 12.49 6.77
C ARG A 29 -14.43 11.51 6.26
N ASN A 30 -13.16 11.92 6.31
CA ASN A 30 -12.01 11.22 5.76
C ASN A 30 -11.41 10.20 6.74
N ALA A 31 -12.09 9.91 7.85
CA ALA A 31 -11.70 8.84 8.77
C ALA A 31 -11.66 7.48 8.06
N TYR A 32 -10.56 6.75 8.22
CA TYR A 32 -10.34 5.46 7.59
C TYR A 32 -9.56 4.47 8.48
N ASP A 33 -9.76 3.18 8.21
CA ASP A 33 -8.87 2.07 8.60
C ASP A 33 -8.67 1.22 7.35
N ARG A 34 -7.41 1.01 6.94
CA ARG A 34 -7.04 0.29 5.72
C ARG A 34 -5.92 -0.70 5.98
N CYS A 35 -5.93 -1.76 5.20
CA CYS A 35 -4.80 -2.67 5.08
C CYS A 35 -4.49 -2.93 3.61
N ILE A 36 -3.23 -3.21 3.34
CA ILE A 36 -2.71 -3.60 2.04
C ILE A 36 -1.70 -4.72 2.23
N PHE A 37 -1.66 -5.63 1.26
CA PHE A 37 -0.77 -6.77 1.17
C PHE A 37 -0.15 -6.77 -0.22
N HIS A 38 1.15 -7.00 -0.28
CA HIS A 38 1.87 -7.29 -1.51
C HIS A 38 2.34 -8.72 -1.46
N VAL A 39 2.07 -9.49 -2.50
CA VAL A 39 2.50 -10.88 -2.66
C VAL A 39 3.13 -11.03 -4.03
N PHE A 40 4.41 -11.36 -4.09
CA PHE A 40 5.13 -11.39 -5.36
C PHE A 40 6.19 -12.47 -5.38
N ASP A 41 6.48 -12.96 -6.57
CA ASP A 41 7.50 -13.98 -6.79
C ASP A 41 8.87 -13.34 -7.03
N HIS A 42 9.91 -14.05 -6.62
CA HIS A 42 11.29 -13.56 -6.71
C HIS A 42 11.84 -13.52 -8.14
N ALA A 43 11.13 -14.10 -9.11
CA ALA A 43 11.47 -14.04 -10.52
C ALA A 43 10.73 -12.91 -11.29
N GLY A 44 9.85 -12.14 -10.63
CA GLY A 44 9.16 -11.00 -11.24
C GLY A 44 8.05 -11.37 -12.24
N ARG A 45 7.51 -12.58 -12.17
CA ARG A 45 6.42 -13.07 -13.01
C ARG A 45 5.06 -12.53 -12.57
N ALA A 46 4.87 -12.31 -11.27
CA ALA A 46 3.60 -11.96 -10.67
C ALA A 46 3.77 -11.02 -9.46
N LEU A 47 2.97 -9.96 -9.43
CA LEU A 47 2.82 -9.06 -8.28
C LEU A 47 1.32 -8.88 -7.99
N LEU A 48 0.85 -9.49 -6.89
CA LEU A 48 -0.48 -9.32 -6.34
C LEU A 48 -0.45 -8.20 -5.29
N ILE A 49 -1.39 -7.27 -5.39
CA ILE A 49 -1.64 -6.24 -4.38
C ILE A 49 -3.10 -6.34 -3.97
N ALA A 50 -3.37 -6.61 -2.70
CA ALA A 50 -4.73 -6.72 -2.19
C ALA A 50 -4.91 -5.79 -1.00
N GLY A 51 -6.09 -5.19 -0.88
CA GLY A 51 -6.38 -4.30 0.23
C GLY A 51 -7.85 -4.22 0.57
N LEU A 52 -8.13 -3.75 1.78
CA LEU A 52 -9.48 -3.51 2.29
C LEU A 52 -9.48 -2.21 3.07
N GLY A 53 -10.53 -1.42 2.89
CA GLY A 53 -10.75 -0.17 3.58
C GLY A 53 -12.11 -0.06 4.24
N VAL A 54 -12.11 0.52 5.43
CA VAL A 54 -13.28 0.85 6.23
C VAL A 54 -13.32 2.37 6.40
N TYR A 55 -14.45 2.98 6.08
CA TYR A 55 -14.65 4.43 6.12
C TYR A 55 -15.88 4.75 6.97
N PRO A 56 -15.73 4.85 8.30
CA PRO A 56 -16.86 4.91 9.23
C PRO A 56 -17.83 6.06 8.96
N ASN A 57 -17.30 7.23 8.61
CA ASN A 57 -18.10 8.44 8.47
C ASN A 57 -18.76 8.60 7.08
N THR A 58 -18.34 7.81 6.09
CA THR A 58 -19.08 7.66 4.83
C THR A 58 -19.94 6.39 4.80
N GLY A 59 -19.81 5.51 5.79
CA GLY A 59 -20.58 4.27 5.89
C GLY A 59 -20.18 3.24 4.83
N VAL A 60 -18.95 3.29 4.33
CA VAL A 60 -18.46 2.44 3.23
C VAL A 60 -17.44 1.43 3.75
N VAL A 61 -17.50 0.21 3.23
CA VAL A 61 -16.39 -0.74 3.23
C VAL A 61 -16.07 -1.08 1.78
N ASP A 62 -14.78 -1.15 1.44
CA ASP A 62 -14.33 -1.57 0.12
C ASP A 62 -13.14 -2.51 0.17
N ALA A 63 -12.93 -3.23 -0.91
CA ALA A 63 -11.76 -4.08 -1.09
C ALA A 63 -11.34 -4.11 -2.56
N TYR A 64 -10.06 -4.41 -2.79
CA TYR A 64 -9.54 -4.67 -4.12
C TYR A 64 -8.47 -5.75 -4.09
N ALA A 65 -8.24 -6.34 -5.26
CA ALA A 65 -7.04 -7.09 -5.55
C ALA A 65 -6.62 -6.81 -7.00
N THR A 66 -5.35 -6.49 -7.21
CA THR A 66 -4.74 -6.39 -8.54
C THR A 66 -3.61 -7.40 -8.69
N LEU A 67 -3.62 -8.19 -9.77
CA LEU A 67 -2.53 -9.09 -10.12
C LEU A 67 -1.89 -8.63 -11.41
N ARG A 68 -0.62 -8.26 -11.31
CA ARG A 68 0.23 -7.90 -12.44
C ARG A 68 0.99 -9.13 -12.94
N THR A 69 0.80 -9.52 -14.21
CA THR A 69 1.56 -10.57 -14.91
C THR A 69 1.95 -10.13 -16.32
N GLY A 70 3.23 -10.22 -16.70
CA GLY A 70 3.69 -9.87 -18.06
C GLY A 70 3.41 -8.40 -18.41
N ASP A 71 2.39 -8.11 -19.24
CA ASP A 71 1.83 -6.76 -19.54
C ASP A 71 0.34 -6.59 -19.19
N ARG A 72 -0.23 -7.53 -18.44
CA ARG A 72 -1.62 -7.48 -17.97
C ARG A 72 -1.70 -7.16 -16.49
N LEU A 73 -2.76 -6.44 -16.12
CA LEU A 73 -3.17 -6.23 -14.73
C LEU A 73 -4.63 -6.66 -14.58
N HIS A 74 -4.86 -7.76 -13.88
CA HIS A 74 -6.18 -8.23 -13.52
C HIS A 74 -6.62 -7.52 -12.25
N ALA A 75 -7.85 -7.01 -12.18
CA ALA A 75 -8.39 -6.31 -11.03
C ALA A 75 -9.73 -6.93 -10.61
N VAL A 76 -9.90 -7.11 -9.31
CA VAL A 76 -11.18 -7.40 -8.65
C VAL A 76 -11.41 -6.30 -7.64
N ARG A 77 -12.59 -5.68 -7.66
CA ARG A 77 -12.96 -4.56 -6.79
C ARG A 77 -14.31 -4.84 -6.19
N ALA A 78 -14.51 -4.43 -4.95
CA ALA A 78 -15.77 -4.59 -4.25
C ALA A 78 -16.05 -3.41 -3.32
N SER A 79 -17.33 -3.12 -3.13
CA SER A 79 -17.81 -2.07 -2.23
C SER A 79 -19.15 -2.50 -1.64
N ASP A 80 -19.34 -2.22 -0.35
CA ASP A 80 -20.60 -2.43 0.34
C ASP A 80 -20.80 -1.41 1.47
N ALA A 81 -21.99 -1.42 2.05
CA ALA A 81 -22.31 -0.60 3.19
C ALA A 81 -21.63 -1.22 4.42
N LEU A 82 -20.96 -0.37 5.17
CA LEU A 82 -20.27 -0.76 6.39
C LEU A 82 -21.27 -1.27 7.44
N GLY A 83 -21.08 -2.51 7.87
CA GLY A 83 -21.87 -3.13 8.93
C GLY A 83 -21.40 -2.78 10.34
N ASP A 84 -22.10 -3.34 11.32
CA ASP A 84 -21.78 -3.18 12.74
C ASP A 84 -20.66 -4.11 13.22
N ASP A 85 -20.54 -5.30 12.60
CA ASP A 85 -19.45 -6.22 12.88
C ASP A 85 -18.17 -5.79 12.17
N ARG A 86 -17.31 -5.07 12.90
CA ARG A 86 -16.00 -4.59 12.40
C ARG A 86 -14.92 -5.66 12.35
N THR A 87 -15.22 -6.88 12.78
CA THR A 87 -14.31 -8.03 12.71
C THR A 87 -14.47 -8.80 11.40
N ASN A 88 -15.61 -8.66 10.71
CA ASN A 88 -15.81 -9.23 9.39
C ASN A 88 -15.15 -8.36 8.31
N LEU A 89 -14.01 -8.82 7.79
CA LEU A 89 -13.25 -8.16 6.74
C LEU A 89 -13.51 -8.81 5.36
N SER A 90 -14.80 -8.95 5.01
CA SER A 90 -15.24 -9.49 3.72
C SER A 90 -16.03 -8.44 2.94
N VAL A 91 -15.70 -8.26 1.66
CA VAL A 91 -16.41 -7.36 0.74
C VAL A 91 -16.51 -8.02 -0.63
N GLY A 92 -17.73 -8.36 -1.05
CA GLY A 92 -17.95 -9.12 -2.28
C GLY A 92 -17.16 -10.44 -2.28
N PRO A 93 -16.36 -10.73 -3.33
CA PRO A 93 -15.57 -11.96 -3.42
C PRO A 93 -14.28 -11.92 -2.58
N LEU A 94 -13.91 -10.77 -1.99
CA LEU A 94 -12.64 -10.55 -1.29
C LEU A 94 -12.83 -10.70 0.22
N ALA A 95 -11.94 -11.44 0.87
CA ALA A 95 -11.94 -11.58 2.32
C ALA A 95 -10.53 -11.64 2.91
N ILE A 96 -10.39 -11.10 4.12
CA ILE A 96 -9.18 -11.17 4.94
C ILE A 96 -9.54 -11.78 6.29
N THR A 97 -8.99 -12.93 6.63
CA THR A 97 -9.18 -13.55 7.94
C THR A 97 -7.94 -13.33 8.80
N VAL A 98 -8.12 -12.79 10.01
CA VAL A 98 -7.04 -12.72 11.00
C VAL A 98 -7.02 -14.03 11.79
N ASP A 99 -6.30 -15.03 11.31
CA ASP A 99 -6.22 -16.35 11.95
C ASP A 99 -5.46 -16.29 13.27
N GLU A 100 -4.33 -15.58 13.27
CA GLU A 100 -3.54 -15.27 14.46
C GLU A 100 -3.04 -13.82 14.38
N PRO A 101 -3.49 -12.91 15.26
CA PRO A 101 -3.11 -11.50 15.20
C PRO A 101 -1.60 -11.28 15.07
N LEU A 102 -1.22 -10.51 14.05
CA LEU A 102 0.18 -10.19 13.70
C LEU A 102 1.07 -11.38 13.32
N LYS A 103 0.52 -12.58 13.16
CA LYS A 103 1.30 -13.79 12.84
C LYS A 103 0.83 -14.47 11.57
N ARG A 104 -0.47 -14.71 11.43
CA ARG A 104 -1.03 -15.47 10.31
C ARG A 104 -2.37 -14.88 9.87
N LEU A 105 -2.52 -14.69 8.57
CA LEU A 105 -3.74 -14.19 7.96
C LEU A 105 -4.05 -14.99 6.70
N SER A 106 -5.32 -15.20 6.42
CA SER A 106 -5.79 -15.77 5.16
C SER A 106 -6.31 -14.66 4.25
N LEU A 107 -5.85 -14.64 3.01
CA LEU A 107 -6.31 -13.72 1.96
C LEU A 107 -7.06 -14.56 0.93
N HIS A 108 -8.31 -14.17 0.65
CA HIS A 108 -9.16 -14.92 -0.26
C HIS A 108 -9.79 -14.00 -1.32
N CYS A 109 -9.83 -14.49 -2.55
CA CYS A 109 -10.65 -13.96 -3.63
C CYS A 109 -11.36 -15.12 -4.30
N ALA A 110 -12.69 -15.19 -4.15
CA ALA A 110 -13.49 -16.24 -4.75
C ALA A 110 -13.41 -16.19 -6.29
N ALA A 111 -13.42 -17.36 -6.94
CA ALA A 111 -13.53 -17.45 -8.39
C ALA A 111 -14.90 -16.94 -8.87
N ASP A 112 -14.92 -16.35 -10.06
CA ASP A 112 -16.17 -16.01 -10.72
C ASP A 112 -16.69 -17.22 -11.51
N PRO A 113 -17.89 -17.75 -11.22
CA PRO A 113 -18.46 -18.85 -12.01
C PRO A 113 -18.65 -18.49 -13.48
N ASP A 114 -18.87 -17.20 -13.80
CA ASP A 114 -19.10 -16.71 -15.16
C ASP A 114 -17.80 -16.32 -15.88
N ASP A 115 -16.69 -16.20 -15.14
CA ASP A 115 -15.34 -15.94 -15.66
C ASP A 115 -14.30 -16.81 -14.92
N PRO A 116 -14.19 -18.11 -15.29
CA PRO A 116 -13.32 -19.05 -14.61
C PRO A 116 -11.82 -18.74 -14.77
N ASP A 117 -11.46 -17.93 -15.77
CA ASP A 117 -10.09 -17.43 -15.98
C ASP A 117 -9.84 -16.11 -15.24
N GLY A 118 -10.85 -15.56 -14.57
CA GLY A 118 -10.75 -14.35 -13.76
C GLY A 118 -9.83 -14.52 -12.55
N LEU A 119 -9.35 -13.39 -12.01
CA LEU A 119 -8.48 -13.40 -10.83
C LEU A 119 -9.19 -14.05 -9.64
N SER A 120 -8.57 -15.08 -9.07
CA SER A 120 -8.93 -15.69 -7.80
C SER A 120 -7.69 -16.14 -7.04
N PHE A 121 -7.78 -16.23 -5.72
CA PHE A 121 -6.68 -16.71 -4.90
C PHE A 121 -7.15 -17.20 -3.54
N ASP A 122 -6.34 -18.10 -2.97
CA ASP A 122 -6.45 -18.55 -1.59
C ASP A 122 -5.02 -18.62 -1.05
N LEU A 123 -4.68 -17.71 -0.13
CA LEU A 123 -3.33 -17.49 0.34
C LEU A 123 -3.30 -17.44 1.85
N THR A 124 -2.29 -18.07 2.44
CA THR A 124 -1.90 -17.83 3.82
C THR A 124 -0.69 -16.91 3.84
N TRP A 125 -0.84 -15.73 4.44
CA TRP A 125 0.25 -14.82 4.77
C TRP A 125 0.77 -15.12 6.18
N THR A 126 2.07 -15.31 6.32
CA THR A 126 2.73 -15.56 7.62
C THR A 126 3.82 -14.53 7.88
N GLY A 127 3.75 -13.85 9.02
CA GLY A 127 4.71 -12.84 9.44
C GLY A 127 6.01 -13.49 9.91
N ASP A 128 7.13 -13.10 9.29
CA ASP A 128 8.46 -13.61 9.62
C ASP A 128 9.20 -12.71 10.62
N PHE A 129 8.78 -11.46 10.72
CA PHE A 129 9.34 -10.44 11.61
C PHE A 129 8.22 -9.74 12.39
N PRO A 130 8.53 -9.12 13.55
CA PRO A 130 7.57 -8.30 14.28
C PRO A 130 7.03 -7.17 13.40
N ALA A 131 5.76 -6.82 13.59
CA ALA A 131 5.23 -5.60 13.02
C ALA A 131 5.92 -4.40 13.67
N VAL A 132 6.34 -3.43 12.86
CA VAL A 132 6.99 -2.21 13.35
C VAL A 132 6.15 -1.00 13.02
N TRP A 133 6.14 -0.04 13.94
CA TRP A 133 5.51 1.23 13.72
C TRP A 133 6.32 2.05 12.72
N GLU A 134 5.61 2.72 11.82
CA GLU A 134 6.16 3.83 11.06
C GLU A 134 6.01 5.14 11.85
N PRO A 135 6.67 6.24 11.46
CA PRO A 135 6.50 7.53 12.14
C PRO A 135 5.07 8.04 11.94
N HIS A 136 4.62 8.92 12.84
CA HIS A 136 3.27 9.47 12.75
C HIS A 136 3.25 10.38 11.52
N HIS A 137 2.41 10.04 10.54
CA HIS A 137 2.30 10.80 9.33
C HIS A 137 1.28 11.92 9.53
N THR A 138 1.75 13.17 9.56
CA THR A 138 0.90 14.36 9.63
C THR A 138 1.20 15.26 8.44
N GLN A 139 0.18 15.65 7.70
CA GLN A 139 0.28 16.60 6.59
C GLN A 139 -0.77 17.69 6.73
N ARG A 140 -0.37 18.94 6.47
CA ARG A 140 -1.25 20.10 6.49
C ARG A 140 -1.09 20.92 5.22
N HIS A 141 -2.20 21.40 4.67
CA HIS A 141 -2.22 22.41 3.62
C HIS A 141 -2.81 23.70 4.20
N GLY A 142 -1.98 24.73 4.36
CA GLY A 142 -2.33 25.92 5.15
C GLY A 142 -2.69 25.52 6.58
N GLY A 143 -3.89 25.89 7.04
CA GLY A 143 -4.41 25.52 8.37
C GLY A 143 -5.08 24.14 8.45
N ARG A 144 -5.39 23.50 7.32
CA ARG A 144 -6.17 22.25 7.29
C ARG A 144 -5.26 21.04 7.45
N LEU A 145 -5.62 20.14 8.36
CA LEU A 145 -5.08 18.79 8.43
C LEU A 145 -5.64 17.98 7.25
N THR A 146 -4.77 17.54 6.35
CA THR A 146 -5.16 16.80 5.14
C THR A 146 -4.94 15.31 5.29
N LEU A 147 -3.88 14.93 6.02
CA LEU A 147 -3.58 13.56 6.36
C LEU A 147 -3.09 13.51 7.81
N GLU A 148 -3.67 12.62 8.60
CA GLU A 148 -3.12 12.19 9.88
C GLU A 148 -3.24 10.68 9.95
N GLY A 149 -2.15 9.97 10.15
CA GLY A 149 -2.20 8.53 10.13
C GLY A 149 -1.11 7.88 10.95
N ARG A 150 -1.49 6.80 11.63
CA ARG A 150 -0.54 5.86 12.20
C ARG A 150 -0.59 4.57 11.41
N ARG A 151 0.58 3.95 11.23
CA ARG A 151 0.74 2.75 10.42
C ARG A 151 1.73 1.81 11.07
N PHE A 152 1.50 0.52 10.90
CA PHE A 152 2.54 -0.46 11.08
C PHE A 152 2.77 -1.22 9.78
N VAL A 153 3.99 -1.71 9.60
CA VAL A 153 4.41 -2.53 8.47
C VAL A 153 4.98 -3.85 8.98
N GLN A 154 4.83 -4.90 8.19
CA GLN A 154 5.37 -6.22 8.51
C GLN A 154 5.78 -6.95 7.25
N ALA A 155 6.87 -7.73 7.35
CA ALA A 155 7.34 -8.60 6.29
C ALA A 155 7.19 -10.07 6.67
N GLY A 156 6.94 -10.88 5.65
CA GLY A 156 6.61 -12.28 5.77
C GLY A 156 6.75 -13.04 4.46
N HIS A 157 6.15 -14.22 4.43
CA HIS A 157 6.00 -15.04 3.24
C HIS A 157 4.54 -15.42 3.06
N CYS A 158 4.22 -15.89 1.85
CA CYS A 158 2.91 -16.41 1.52
C CYS A 158 3.02 -17.85 1.05
N THR A 159 1.95 -18.61 1.24
CA THR A 159 1.73 -19.91 0.60
C THR A 159 0.32 -19.98 0.05
N GLY A 160 0.07 -20.84 -0.95
CA GLY A 160 -1.26 -21.05 -1.49
C GLY A 160 -1.28 -21.02 -3.01
N THR A 161 -2.33 -20.45 -3.59
CA THR A 161 -2.51 -20.45 -5.04
C THR A 161 -3.15 -19.15 -5.53
N ILE A 162 -2.66 -18.65 -6.67
CA ILE A 162 -3.24 -17.54 -7.42
C ILE A 162 -3.60 -18.06 -8.82
N ARG A 163 -4.78 -17.71 -9.33
CA ARG A 163 -5.21 -18.03 -10.70
C ARG A 163 -5.65 -16.76 -11.42
N ALA A 164 -5.23 -16.59 -12.66
CA ALA A 164 -5.70 -15.52 -13.54
C ALA A 164 -5.27 -15.79 -14.98
N GLY A 165 -6.10 -15.42 -15.96
CA GLY A 165 -5.78 -15.49 -17.38
C GLY A 165 -5.48 -16.91 -17.88
N GLY A 166 -6.08 -17.93 -17.27
CA GLY A 166 -5.81 -19.34 -17.56
C GLY A 166 -4.49 -19.88 -16.98
N GLU A 167 -3.75 -19.09 -16.21
CA GLU A 167 -2.53 -19.50 -15.51
C GLU A 167 -2.80 -19.75 -14.02
N GLU A 168 -2.09 -20.72 -13.45
CA GLU A 168 -2.06 -21.00 -12.02
C GLU A 168 -0.64 -20.82 -11.48
N PHE A 169 -0.50 -19.98 -10.46
CA PHE A 169 0.74 -19.79 -9.72
C PHE A 169 0.64 -20.51 -8.37
N THR A 170 1.49 -21.52 -8.17
CA THR A 170 1.73 -22.07 -6.83
C THR A 170 2.59 -21.07 -6.05
N VAL A 171 2.05 -20.58 -4.93
CA VAL A 171 2.73 -19.65 -4.04
C VAL A 171 3.46 -20.45 -2.96
N THR A 172 4.79 -20.33 -2.93
CA THR A 172 5.70 -21.17 -2.15
C THR A 172 6.59 -20.30 -1.27
N ALA A 173 6.74 -20.72 -0.01
CA ALA A 173 7.66 -20.07 0.92
C ALA A 173 9.10 -20.19 0.40
N GLY A 174 9.84 -19.08 0.40
CA GLY A 174 11.22 -19.02 -0.09
C GLY A 174 11.37 -18.60 -1.56
N GLU A 175 10.30 -18.68 -2.36
CA GLU A 175 10.26 -18.17 -3.74
C GLU A 175 9.31 -16.97 -3.89
N TRP A 176 8.48 -16.74 -2.87
CA TRP A 176 7.55 -15.62 -2.77
C TRP A 176 7.76 -14.85 -1.48
N THR A 177 7.50 -13.55 -1.53
CA THR A 177 7.51 -12.66 -0.36
C THR A 177 6.17 -11.99 -0.19
N GLY A 178 5.80 -11.80 1.08
CA GLY A 178 4.64 -11.03 1.49
C GLY A 178 5.07 -9.80 2.29
N THR A 179 4.66 -8.60 1.90
CA THR A 179 4.70 -7.41 2.78
C THR A 179 3.29 -6.95 3.06
N ARG A 180 3.07 -6.31 4.20
CA ARG A 180 1.78 -5.70 4.52
C ARG A 180 1.95 -4.44 5.33
N ASP A 181 1.01 -3.52 5.18
CA ASP A 181 0.78 -2.46 6.15
C ASP A 181 -0.68 -2.41 6.58
N ARG A 182 -0.88 -1.84 7.77
CA ARG A 182 -2.18 -1.38 8.23
C ARG A 182 -2.06 0.07 8.65
N SER A 183 -3.02 0.87 8.25
CA SER A 183 -3.04 2.30 8.45
C SER A 183 -4.42 2.78 8.88
N TRP A 184 -4.48 3.70 9.83
CA TRP A 184 -5.73 4.33 10.26
C TRP A 184 -5.51 5.79 10.64
N GLY A 185 -6.60 6.56 10.59
CA GLY A 185 -6.60 7.99 10.88
C GLY A 185 -7.49 8.75 9.90
N VAL A 186 -7.01 9.87 9.37
CA VAL A 186 -7.68 10.74 8.40
C VAL A 186 -6.87 10.76 7.10
N ARG A 187 -7.51 10.43 5.97
CA ARG A 187 -6.91 10.54 4.63
C ARG A 187 -7.96 10.93 3.60
N PRO A 188 -7.66 11.84 2.65
CA PRO A 188 -8.67 12.39 1.75
C PRO A 188 -9.43 11.31 0.98
N LEU A 189 -10.76 11.39 0.99
CA LEU A 189 -11.63 10.61 0.14
C LEU A 189 -12.16 11.47 -1.03
N PRO A 190 -12.46 10.88 -2.19
CA PRO A 190 -13.04 11.61 -3.33
C PRO A 190 -14.31 12.38 -2.95
N GLY A 191 -14.58 13.50 -3.62
CA GLY A 191 -15.84 14.24 -3.51
C GLY A 191 -15.95 15.21 -2.34
N GLU A 192 -14.88 15.47 -1.58
CA GLU A 192 -14.84 16.58 -0.64
C GLU A 192 -14.48 17.89 -1.37
N GLU A 193 -15.28 18.94 -1.17
CA GLU A 193 -14.96 20.28 -1.66
C GLU A 193 -13.72 20.84 -0.93
N PRO A 194 -12.65 21.23 -1.65
CA PRO A 194 -11.38 21.58 -1.01
C PRO A 194 -11.41 22.94 -0.29
N GLY A 195 -12.38 23.80 -0.63
CA GLY A 195 -12.43 25.19 -0.16
C GLY A 195 -11.08 25.91 -0.38
N ARG A 196 -10.63 26.69 0.61
CA ARG A 196 -9.35 27.41 0.56
C ARG A 196 -8.12 26.52 0.57
N ALA A 197 -8.23 25.23 0.93
CA ALA A 197 -7.07 24.34 0.91
C ALA A 197 -6.51 24.17 -0.51
N ALA A 198 -7.32 24.46 -1.55
CA ALA A 198 -6.88 24.49 -2.93
C ALA A 198 -5.83 25.58 -3.23
N GLU A 199 -5.77 26.67 -2.43
CA GLU A 199 -4.74 27.72 -2.54
C GLU A 199 -3.35 27.22 -2.10
N PHE A 200 -3.31 26.14 -1.30
CA PHE A 200 -2.10 25.62 -0.66
C PHE A 200 -1.72 24.23 -1.22
N ARG A 201 -1.94 24.03 -2.51
CA ARG A 201 -1.53 22.79 -3.18
C ARG A 201 0.00 22.66 -3.15
N PRO A 202 0.54 21.47 -2.83
CA PRO A 202 1.98 21.27 -2.87
C PRO A 202 2.49 21.42 -4.30
N GLU A 203 3.63 22.08 -4.47
CA GLU A 203 4.30 22.22 -5.78
C GLU A 203 4.87 20.89 -6.28
N GLY A 204 5.05 19.93 -5.36
CA GLY A 204 5.43 18.57 -5.65
C GLY A 204 5.51 17.70 -4.41
N PHE A 205 5.75 16.43 -4.64
CA PHE A 205 5.73 15.36 -3.65
C PHE A 205 6.66 14.27 -4.11
N HIS A 206 7.55 13.82 -3.23
CA HIS A 206 8.38 12.65 -3.45
C HIS A 206 8.22 11.66 -2.31
N TRP A 207 8.01 10.40 -2.64
CA TRP A 207 7.62 9.35 -1.72
C TRP A 207 8.37 8.06 -2.00
N LEU A 208 8.89 7.49 -0.91
CA LEU A 208 9.54 6.21 -0.87
C LEU A 208 9.02 5.42 0.33
N TRP A 209 8.51 4.23 0.08
CA TRP A 209 8.14 3.25 1.11
C TRP A 209 8.73 1.90 0.72
N ILE A 210 9.73 1.46 1.48
CA ILE A 210 10.67 0.41 1.05
C ILE A 210 10.82 -0.65 2.15
N PRO A 211 9.81 -1.51 2.37
CA PRO A 211 9.96 -2.69 3.21
C PRO A 211 10.82 -3.76 2.49
N MET A 212 11.86 -4.25 3.15
CA MET A 212 12.85 -5.17 2.60
C MET A 212 13.00 -6.39 3.51
N ARG A 213 12.56 -7.55 3.04
CA ARG A 213 12.72 -8.83 3.73
C ARG A 213 14.02 -9.50 3.30
N PHE A 214 14.97 -9.64 4.21
CA PHE A 214 16.08 -10.58 4.06
C PHE A 214 15.80 -11.83 4.90
N GLU A 215 16.57 -12.90 4.67
CA GLU A 215 16.45 -14.14 5.44
C GLU A 215 16.60 -13.91 6.96
N ASP A 216 17.55 -13.07 7.37
CA ASP A 216 17.92 -12.88 8.78
C ASP A 216 17.42 -11.57 9.42
N ARG A 217 16.78 -10.71 8.63
CA ARG A 217 16.39 -9.35 9.04
C ARG A 217 15.31 -8.75 8.15
N PHE A 218 14.54 -7.84 8.71
CA PHE A 218 13.65 -6.95 7.97
C PHE A 218 14.18 -5.52 8.07
N LEU A 219 14.21 -4.80 6.95
CA LEU A 219 14.51 -3.38 6.94
C LEU A 219 13.29 -2.61 6.46
N MET A 220 12.98 -1.50 7.12
CA MET A 220 11.95 -0.58 6.68
C MET A 220 12.58 0.78 6.42
N VAL A 221 12.43 1.30 5.21
CA VAL A 221 12.80 2.68 4.87
C VAL A 221 11.56 3.43 4.41
N ILE A 222 11.38 4.64 4.94
CA ILE A 222 10.31 5.54 4.53
C ILE A 222 10.85 6.96 4.45
N ALA A 223 10.55 7.62 3.33
CA ALA A 223 10.93 9.00 3.09
C ALA A 223 9.80 9.71 2.34
N GLN A 224 9.44 10.89 2.83
CA GLN A 224 8.58 11.83 2.10
C GLN A 224 9.25 13.19 2.06
N GLU A 225 9.35 13.76 0.86
CA GLU A 225 9.94 15.06 0.62
C GLU A 225 8.96 16.00 -0.09
N ASP A 226 8.98 17.26 0.31
CA ASP A 226 8.34 18.37 -0.40
C ASP A 226 9.16 18.74 -1.66
N ALA A 227 8.66 19.69 -2.45
CA ALA A 227 9.23 20.06 -3.74
C ALA A 227 10.71 20.50 -3.72
N ASP A 228 11.18 21.07 -2.61
CA ASP A 228 12.55 21.53 -2.40
C ASP A 228 13.46 20.45 -1.77
N GLY A 229 12.92 19.24 -1.54
CA GLY A 229 13.61 18.16 -0.85
C GLY A 229 13.47 18.21 0.68
N TYR A 230 12.66 19.10 1.25
CA TYR A 230 12.41 19.12 2.69
C TYR A 230 11.71 17.83 3.13
N ARG A 231 12.36 17.07 4.04
CA ARG A 231 11.90 15.76 4.49
C ARG A 231 10.82 15.88 5.56
N THR A 232 9.57 15.59 5.21
CA THR A 232 8.41 15.64 6.12
C THR A 232 8.15 14.32 6.83
N LEU A 233 8.66 13.21 6.31
CA LEU A 233 8.58 11.89 6.92
C LEU A 233 9.91 11.15 6.70
N ASN A 234 10.48 10.55 7.73
CA ASN A 234 11.80 9.93 7.64
C ASN A 234 11.98 8.80 8.65
N GLU A 235 12.26 7.60 8.18
CA GLU A 235 12.76 6.52 9.01
C GLU A 235 13.56 5.50 8.19
N ALA A 236 14.56 4.92 8.84
CA ALA A 236 15.26 3.73 8.38
C ALA A 236 15.50 2.83 9.59
N LEU A 237 14.88 1.65 9.58
CA LEU A 237 14.86 0.73 10.71
C LEU A 237 15.31 -0.65 10.25
N LEU A 238 16.09 -1.34 11.08
CA LEU A 238 16.44 -2.75 10.93
C LEU A 238 15.89 -3.53 12.11
N VAL A 239 15.24 -4.64 11.79
CA VAL A 239 14.48 -5.50 12.70
C VAL A 239 15.03 -6.91 12.61
N ARG A 240 15.24 -7.54 13.78
CA ARG A 240 15.60 -8.95 13.91
C ARG A 240 14.82 -9.58 15.05
N ASN A 241 14.39 -10.83 14.86
CA ASN A 241 13.67 -11.57 15.89
C ASN A 241 14.49 -11.67 17.20
N GLY A 242 13.87 -11.32 18.33
CA GLY A 242 14.51 -11.39 19.65
C GLY A 242 15.52 -10.27 19.94
N HIS A 243 15.68 -9.29 19.05
CA HIS A 243 16.56 -8.14 19.23
C HIS A 243 15.78 -6.83 19.25
N ARG A 244 16.39 -5.80 19.83
CA ARG A 244 15.87 -4.43 19.75
C ARG A 244 16.06 -3.89 18.33
N ASP A 245 15.05 -3.18 17.83
CA ASP A 245 15.11 -2.51 16.54
C ASP A 245 16.26 -1.50 16.50
N THR A 246 16.95 -1.45 15.36
CA THR A 246 18.14 -0.64 15.13
C THR A 246 17.83 0.47 14.14
N GLN A 247 18.05 1.73 14.54
CA GLN A 247 17.93 2.87 13.64
C GLN A 247 19.15 2.95 12.72
N LEU A 248 18.92 3.18 11.42
CA LEU A 248 19.94 3.19 10.38
C LEU A 248 20.22 4.59 9.82
N GLY A 249 20.06 5.61 10.65
CA GLY A 249 20.36 7.00 10.31
C GLY A 249 19.41 7.59 9.27
N TRP A 250 19.93 8.51 8.46
CA TRP A 250 19.16 9.25 7.47
C TRP A 250 19.22 8.58 6.08
N PRO A 251 18.11 8.02 5.57
CA PRO A 251 18.11 7.40 4.25
C PRO A 251 18.26 8.41 3.12
N ARG A 252 19.23 8.16 2.25
CA ARG A 252 19.38 8.82 0.95
C ARG A 252 19.17 7.82 -0.16
N THR A 253 18.60 8.26 -1.27
CA THR A 253 18.41 7.39 -2.43
C THR A 253 18.98 8.03 -3.68
N ASP A 254 19.60 7.20 -4.52
CA ASP A 254 19.93 7.55 -5.89
C ASP A 254 19.05 6.70 -6.79
N ILE A 255 18.30 7.35 -7.68
CA ILE A 255 17.35 6.69 -8.57
C ILE A 255 17.72 7.03 -10.00
N THR A 256 18.00 6.01 -10.80
CA THR A 256 18.11 6.14 -12.25
C THR A 256 16.74 5.89 -12.86
N TYR A 257 16.19 6.92 -13.47
CA TYR A 257 14.89 6.87 -14.12
C TYR A 257 15.01 6.54 -15.61
N ARG A 258 14.00 5.87 -16.16
CA ARG A 258 13.86 5.71 -17.61
C ARG A 258 13.68 7.10 -18.26
N PRO A 259 14.49 7.45 -19.29
CA PRO A 259 14.35 8.71 -20.01
C PRO A 259 12.92 8.97 -20.49
N GLY A 260 12.47 10.22 -20.40
CA GLY A 260 11.11 10.63 -20.74
C GLY A 260 10.03 10.19 -19.73
N THR A 261 10.43 9.61 -18.59
CA THR A 261 9.48 9.19 -17.53
C THR A 261 9.98 9.55 -16.13
N ARG A 262 9.20 9.18 -15.11
CA ARG A 262 9.64 9.13 -13.69
C ARG A 262 9.70 7.69 -13.16
N HIS A 263 9.79 6.72 -14.07
CA HIS A 263 9.80 5.30 -13.71
C HIS A 263 11.23 4.87 -13.32
N PRO A 264 11.46 4.37 -12.10
CA PRO A 264 12.79 3.90 -11.68
C PRO A 264 13.19 2.64 -12.45
N GLU A 265 14.39 2.64 -13.02
CA GLU A 265 15.00 1.42 -13.62
C GLU A 265 16.01 0.77 -12.67
N ARG A 266 16.71 1.59 -11.87
CA ARG A 266 17.68 1.16 -10.87
C ARG A 266 17.66 2.14 -9.70
N ALA A 267 17.91 1.66 -8.50
CA ALA A 267 18.11 2.53 -7.35
C ALA A 267 19.17 1.99 -6.39
N SER A 268 19.70 2.87 -5.57
CA SER A 268 20.47 2.51 -4.37
C SER A 268 19.95 3.30 -3.17
N VAL A 269 19.90 2.64 -2.01
CA VAL A 269 19.54 3.26 -0.73
C VAL A 269 20.79 3.28 0.16
N HIS A 270 21.19 4.48 0.57
CA HIS A 270 22.33 4.71 1.44
C HIS A 270 21.87 4.99 2.87
N LEU A 271 22.36 4.18 3.80
CA LEU A 271 22.07 4.23 5.23
C LEU A 271 23.38 4.28 6.04
N ALA A 272 23.28 4.40 7.36
CA ALA A 272 24.41 4.23 8.27
C ALA A 272 24.00 3.47 9.53
N ASP A 273 24.83 2.53 9.99
CA ASP A 273 24.58 1.87 11.27
C ASP A 273 24.79 2.82 12.47
N PRO A 274 24.45 2.41 13.72
CA PRO A 274 24.65 3.26 14.89
C PRO A 274 26.11 3.66 15.19
N ALA A 275 27.09 2.94 14.62
CA ALA A 275 28.51 3.27 14.71
C ALA A 275 28.97 4.21 13.58
N GLY A 276 28.08 4.59 12.67
CA GLY A 276 28.36 5.44 11.51
C GLY A 276 28.94 4.68 10.32
N LYS A 277 28.95 3.35 10.32
CA LYS A 277 29.39 2.57 9.16
C LYS A 277 28.39 2.77 8.02
N PRO A 278 28.84 3.20 6.83
CA PRO A 278 27.96 3.29 5.66
C PRO A 278 27.41 1.92 5.27
N LEU A 279 26.13 1.88 4.93
CA LEU A 279 25.44 0.73 4.36
C LEU A 279 24.86 1.14 3.01
N GLU A 280 25.15 0.36 1.97
CA GLU A 280 24.59 0.58 0.63
C GLU A 280 23.71 -0.62 0.28
N ILE A 281 22.45 -0.32 -0.06
CA ILE A 281 21.48 -1.31 -0.51
C ILE A 281 21.28 -1.10 -2.00
N GLY A 282 21.68 -2.09 -2.80
CA GLY A 282 21.36 -2.14 -4.22
C GLY A 282 19.90 -2.54 -4.42
N VAL A 283 19.21 -1.91 -5.38
CA VAL A 283 17.81 -2.16 -5.72
C VAL A 283 17.68 -2.53 -7.21
N GLU A 284 17.07 -3.67 -7.48
CA GLU A 284 16.72 -4.12 -8.81
C GLU A 284 15.21 -4.35 -8.90
N ILE A 285 14.57 -3.66 -9.84
CA ILE A 285 13.13 -3.75 -10.07
C ILE A 285 12.80 -5.05 -10.81
N LEU A 286 11.87 -5.83 -10.28
CA LEU A 286 11.41 -7.11 -10.83
C LEU A 286 10.09 -6.96 -11.60
N ALA A 287 9.10 -6.35 -10.97
CA ALA A 287 7.78 -6.09 -11.53
C ALA A 287 7.20 -4.79 -10.96
N SER A 288 6.38 -4.09 -11.74
CA SER A 288 5.80 -2.80 -11.34
C SER A 288 4.29 -2.80 -11.53
N SER A 289 3.55 -2.37 -10.51
CA SER A 289 2.10 -2.23 -10.54
C SER A 289 1.68 -0.81 -10.14
N PRO A 290 1.15 0.00 -11.07
CA PRO A 290 0.71 1.36 -10.75
C PRO A 290 -0.60 1.33 -9.96
N LEU A 291 -0.61 1.91 -8.76
CA LEU A 291 -1.78 1.85 -7.86
C LEU A 291 -2.99 2.66 -8.37
N ALA A 292 -2.76 3.56 -9.34
CA ALA A 292 -3.82 4.31 -10.00
C ALA A 292 -4.62 3.47 -11.03
N VAL A 293 -4.20 2.23 -11.30
CA VAL A 293 -4.89 1.32 -12.22
C VAL A 293 -5.43 0.12 -11.44
N GLY A 294 -6.76 0.00 -11.36
CA GLY A 294 -7.44 -1.12 -10.70
C GLY A 294 -7.41 -1.09 -9.16
N SER A 295 -6.37 -0.55 -8.52
CA SER A 295 -6.24 -0.53 -7.06
C SER A 295 -6.94 0.65 -6.37
N GLY A 296 -7.41 1.65 -7.13
CA GLY A 296 -8.22 2.75 -6.59
C GLY A 296 -7.46 3.83 -5.83
N TYR A 297 -6.15 3.93 -6.01
CA TYR A 297 -5.35 5.02 -5.44
C TYR A 297 -5.37 6.24 -6.37
N PRO A 298 -5.35 7.47 -5.83
CA PRO A 298 -5.20 8.65 -6.68
C PRO A 298 -3.95 8.56 -7.56
N PRO A 299 -4.02 9.02 -8.82
CA PRO A 299 -5.15 9.71 -9.45
C PRO A 299 -6.05 8.80 -10.32
N ALA A 300 -6.41 7.60 -9.84
CA ALA A 300 -7.38 6.73 -10.51
C ALA A 300 -8.67 7.49 -10.89
N THR A 301 -9.19 7.23 -12.10
CA THR A 301 -10.31 8.00 -12.68
C THR A 301 -11.64 7.25 -12.66
N ASP A 302 -11.63 5.94 -12.51
CA ASP A 302 -12.82 5.09 -12.58
C ASP A 302 -13.38 4.78 -11.19
N TRP A 303 -12.56 4.29 -10.26
CA TRP A 303 -12.93 3.99 -8.89
C TRP A 303 -11.81 4.40 -7.92
N GLN A 304 -12.18 4.88 -6.75
CA GLN A 304 -11.25 5.23 -5.68
C GLN A 304 -11.82 4.81 -4.32
N HIS A 305 -10.90 4.54 -3.39
CA HIS A 305 -11.18 4.20 -2.00
C HIS A 305 -12.18 5.12 -1.29
N GLY A 306 -13.08 4.53 -0.52
CA GLY A 306 -14.14 5.19 0.25
C GLY A 306 -15.30 5.72 -0.59
N THR A 307 -15.35 5.42 -1.88
CA THR A 307 -16.45 5.79 -2.76
C THR A 307 -17.58 4.76 -2.68
N TRP A 308 -18.79 5.22 -2.35
CA TRP A 308 -19.99 4.39 -2.35
C TRP A 308 -20.40 3.97 -3.78
N GLN A 309 -20.51 2.66 -4.03
CA GLN A 309 -20.93 2.10 -5.33
C GLN A 309 -22.29 1.38 -5.31
N GLY A 310 -22.93 1.28 -4.14
CA GLY A 310 -24.12 0.44 -3.95
C GLY A 310 -23.81 -0.82 -3.15
N ARG A 311 -24.87 -1.48 -2.66
CA ARG A 311 -24.74 -2.73 -1.89
C ARG A 311 -24.30 -3.88 -2.80
N GLY A 312 -23.38 -4.70 -2.32
CA GLY A 312 -22.88 -5.88 -3.05
C GLY A 312 -22.25 -5.55 -4.40
N TRP A 313 -21.71 -4.33 -4.57
CA TRP A 313 -21.05 -3.96 -5.83
C TRP A 313 -19.75 -4.76 -5.98
N THR A 314 -19.56 -5.37 -7.14
CA THR A 314 -18.33 -6.06 -7.53
C THR A 314 -18.01 -5.70 -8.98
N ASP A 315 -16.73 -5.52 -9.28
CA ASP A 315 -16.23 -5.26 -10.62
C ASP A 315 -14.93 -6.04 -10.86
N ARG A 316 -14.88 -6.74 -11.99
CA ARG A 316 -13.70 -7.49 -12.46
C ARG A 316 -13.27 -6.93 -13.81
N ARG A 317 -11.99 -6.59 -13.95
CA ARG A 317 -11.43 -6.02 -15.19
C ARG A 317 -10.02 -6.51 -15.45
N VAL A 318 -9.62 -6.44 -16.71
CA VAL A 318 -8.23 -6.63 -17.13
C VAL A 318 -7.78 -5.37 -17.85
N TYR A 319 -6.64 -4.84 -17.43
CA TYR A 319 -6.00 -3.68 -18.03
C TYR A 319 -4.76 -4.16 -18.79
N ASP A 320 -4.61 -3.69 -20.03
CA ASP A 320 -3.40 -3.87 -20.82
C ASP A 320 -2.43 -2.72 -20.48
N LEU A 321 -1.27 -3.05 -19.93
CA LEU A 321 -0.22 -2.10 -19.54
C LEU A 321 0.92 -2.03 -20.56
N SER A 322 0.83 -2.74 -21.70
CA SER A 322 1.86 -2.71 -22.75
C SER A 322 1.97 -1.35 -23.44
N ASP A 323 0.89 -0.56 -23.44
CA ASP A 323 0.86 0.82 -23.88
C ASP A 323 0.63 1.78 -22.69
N PRO A 324 1.69 2.43 -22.17
CA PRO A 324 1.55 3.42 -21.10
C PRO A 324 0.62 4.59 -21.45
N ALA A 325 0.43 4.91 -22.74
CA ALA A 325 -0.46 5.99 -23.16
C ALA A 325 -1.94 5.65 -22.96
N ALA A 326 -2.29 4.37 -22.81
CA ALA A 326 -3.64 3.92 -22.47
C ALA A 326 -4.02 4.26 -21.02
N HIS A 327 -3.02 4.47 -20.14
CA HIS A 327 -3.21 4.79 -18.72
C HIS A 327 -2.40 6.03 -18.32
N PRO A 328 -2.68 7.20 -18.91
CA PRO A 328 -1.82 8.39 -18.75
C PRO A 328 -1.71 8.86 -17.30
N MET A 329 -2.75 8.60 -16.50
CA MET A 329 -2.78 8.97 -15.08
C MET A 329 -1.87 8.09 -14.20
N ALA A 330 -1.49 6.90 -14.66
CA ALA A 330 -0.63 5.97 -13.92
C ALA A 330 0.75 6.57 -13.60
N ALA A 331 1.30 7.37 -14.51
CA ALA A 331 2.59 8.05 -14.32
C ALA A 331 2.56 9.14 -13.24
N TYR A 332 1.36 9.58 -12.83
CA TYR A 332 1.14 10.61 -11.81
C TYR A 332 0.60 10.04 -10.49
N GLY A 333 0.61 8.71 -10.34
CA GLY A 333 0.28 8.01 -9.11
C GLY A 333 1.48 7.24 -8.55
N VAL A 334 1.31 6.72 -7.35
CA VAL A 334 2.32 5.87 -6.71
C VAL A 334 2.36 4.51 -7.42
N THR A 335 3.56 3.98 -7.61
CA THR A 335 3.79 2.66 -8.19
C THR A 335 4.50 1.78 -7.18
N ASP A 336 3.95 0.57 -6.99
CA ASP A 336 4.58 -0.47 -6.21
C ASP A 336 5.49 -1.29 -7.12
N HIS A 337 6.79 -1.25 -6.83
CA HIS A 337 7.79 -2.05 -7.51
C HIS A 337 8.19 -3.23 -6.65
N ALA A 338 7.84 -4.45 -7.04
CA ALA A 338 8.48 -5.64 -6.49
C ALA A 338 9.96 -5.58 -6.84
N ALA A 339 10.82 -5.72 -5.83
CA ALA A 339 12.25 -5.49 -5.99
C ALA A 339 13.09 -6.54 -5.28
N ARG A 340 14.25 -6.82 -5.88
CA ARG A 340 15.36 -7.53 -5.27
C ARG A 340 16.33 -6.53 -4.67
N PHE A 341 16.74 -6.78 -3.44
CA PHE A 341 17.66 -5.95 -2.67
C PHE A 341 18.96 -6.69 -2.38
N THR A 342 20.07 -5.97 -2.40
CA THR A 342 21.38 -6.53 -2.01
C THR A 342 22.02 -5.69 -0.91
N LEU A 343 22.38 -6.32 0.21
CA LEU A 343 23.05 -5.67 1.35
C LEU A 343 24.07 -6.63 1.97
N ASP A 344 25.33 -6.21 2.08
CA ASP A 344 26.44 -7.02 2.62
C ASP A 344 26.52 -8.43 1.97
N GLY A 345 26.33 -8.51 0.64
CA GLY A 345 26.34 -9.77 -0.11
C GLY A 345 25.14 -10.69 0.14
N ARG A 346 24.14 -10.26 0.93
CA ARG A 346 22.86 -10.96 1.12
C ARG A 346 21.82 -10.43 0.16
N THR A 347 20.93 -11.31 -0.27
CA THR A 347 19.76 -10.96 -1.08
C THR A 347 18.53 -10.85 -0.19
N GLY A 348 17.73 -9.83 -0.43
CA GLY A 348 16.40 -9.64 0.15
C GLY A 348 15.39 -9.30 -0.94
N TYR A 349 14.12 -9.32 -0.57
CA TYR A 349 12.99 -9.07 -1.45
C TYR A 349 11.97 -8.19 -0.75
N GLY A 350 11.32 -7.32 -1.49
CA GLY A 350 10.39 -6.38 -0.90
C GLY A 350 9.73 -5.49 -1.94
N ILE A 351 9.19 -4.38 -1.46
CA ILE A 351 8.60 -3.36 -2.30
C ILE A 351 9.52 -2.14 -2.27
N PHE A 352 9.76 -1.55 -3.43
CA PHE A 352 10.29 -0.20 -3.59
C PHE A 352 9.12 0.65 -4.08
N GLU A 353 8.25 1.10 -3.18
CA GLU A 353 7.11 1.94 -3.54
C GLU A 353 7.63 3.34 -3.85
N HIS A 354 7.33 3.85 -5.03
CA HIS A 354 7.83 5.13 -5.51
C HIS A 354 6.68 6.00 -6.02
N GLY A 355 6.70 7.27 -5.61
CA GLY A 355 5.85 8.30 -6.19
C GLY A 355 6.63 9.60 -6.27
N SER A 356 6.62 10.24 -7.45
CA SER A 356 7.19 11.59 -7.59
C SER A 356 6.33 12.43 -8.52
N PHE A 357 5.67 13.46 -7.99
CA PHE A 357 4.75 14.32 -8.73
C PHE A 357 5.13 15.78 -8.56
N GLY A 358 4.93 16.59 -9.59
CA GLY A 358 5.28 18.02 -9.52
C GLY A 358 6.79 18.25 -9.49
N ARG A 359 7.19 19.40 -8.95
CA ARG A 359 8.59 19.77 -8.75
C ARG A 359 9.23 18.88 -7.68
N HIS A 360 10.45 18.44 -7.92
CA HIS A 360 11.31 17.83 -6.91
C HIS A 360 12.77 18.16 -7.23
N ASP A 361 13.30 19.19 -6.56
CA ASP A 361 14.64 19.73 -6.81
C ASP A 361 15.75 18.66 -6.69
N PRO A 362 15.73 17.74 -5.68
CA PRO A 362 16.74 16.69 -5.58
C PRO A 362 16.76 15.72 -6.76
N SER A 363 15.62 15.46 -7.39
CA SER A 363 15.54 14.59 -8.58
C SER A 363 15.69 15.37 -9.89
N GLY A 364 15.80 16.70 -9.85
CA GLY A 364 15.87 17.56 -11.03
C GLY A 364 14.53 17.71 -11.78
N PHE A 365 13.40 17.34 -11.18
CA PHE A 365 12.09 17.51 -11.80
C PHE A 365 11.60 18.95 -11.57
N ALA A 366 11.44 19.73 -12.63
CA ALA A 366 11.13 21.16 -12.51
C ALA A 366 9.66 21.49 -12.23
N ASP A 367 8.72 20.66 -12.71
CA ASP A 367 7.29 20.86 -12.62
C ASP A 367 6.53 19.53 -12.82
N HIS A 368 5.19 19.55 -12.93
CA HIS A 368 4.37 18.35 -13.14
C HIS A 368 4.58 17.64 -14.48
N THR A 369 5.16 18.29 -15.47
CA THR A 369 5.42 17.75 -16.82
C THR A 369 6.85 17.25 -17.00
N SER A 370 7.77 17.70 -16.15
CA SER A 370 9.18 17.29 -16.17
C SER A 370 9.33 15.79 -15.97
N THR A 371 10.21 15.20 -16.78
CA THR A 371 10.61 13.79 -16.71
C THR A 371 12.14 13.69 -16.76
N ALA A 372 12.69 12.51 -16.49
CA ALA A 372 14.13 12.29 -16.55
C ALA A 372 14.65 12.42 -17.99
N ASN A 373 15.86 12.96 -18.15
CA ASN A 373 16.51 13.14 -19.45
C ASN A 373 17.06 11.84 -20.04
#